data_AF-A0A2V2UF35-F1
#
_entry.id   AF-A0A2V2UF35-F1
#
_cell.length_a   1.000
_cell.length_b   1.000
_cell.length_c   1.000
_cell.angle_alpha   90.00
_cell.angle_beta   90.00
_cell.angle_gamma   90.00
#
_symmetry.space_group_name_H-M   'P 1'
#
loop_
_entity.id
_entity.type
_entity.pdbx_description
1 polymer ?
#
loop_
_entity_poly.entity_id
_entity_poly.type
_entity_poly.pdbx_seq_one_letter_code
_entity_poly.pdbx_strand_id
1 'polypeptide(L)' 'MPWKKIAKFYLDDVTNCYRSYTKEEIAKLLSVADPRDRCIILLMASSGIRVGAIQTLKVKSIKRLDNGIGLMTVIC' A
#
# COMPACT_ATOMS: atom_id res chain seq x y z
N MET A 1 22.86 20.16 -29.89
CA MET A 1 21.79 20.50 -28.92
C MET A 1 22.40 20.79 -27.55
N PRO A 2 22.15 21.96 -26.93
CA PRO A 2 22.73 22.32 -25.63
C PRO A 2 22.03 21.61 -24.47
N TRP A 3 22.38 20.34 -24.24
CA TRP A 3 21.84 19.45 -23.20
C TRP A 3 21.86 20.06 -21.78
N LYS A 4 22.89 20.85 -21.46
CA LYS A 4 23.05 21.54 -20.16
C LYS A 4 21.92 22.53 -19.81
N LYS A 5 21.23 23.10 -20.80
CA LYS A 5 20.11 24.04 -20.56
C LYS A 5 18.80 23.28 -20.28
N ILE A 6 18.66 22.08 -20.82
CA ILE A 6 17.45 21.25 -20.71
C ILE A 6 17.38 20.58 -19.33
N ALA A 7 18.53 20.14 -18.81
CA ALA A 7 18.64 19.54 -17.47
C ALA A 7 18.15 20.46 -16.32
N LYS A 8 18.16 21.78 -16.53
CA LYS A 8 17.71 22.77 -15.54
C LYS A 8 16.19 22.88 -15.40
N PHE A 9 15.44 22.26 -16.32
CA PHE A 9 13.97 22.23 -16.31
C PHE A 9 13.39 20.92 -15.76
N TYR A 10 14.23 19.95 -15.42
CA TYR A 10 13.78 18.83 -14.61
C TYR A 10 13.55 19.36 -13.20
N LEU A 11 12.27 19.45 -12.82
CA LEU A 11 11.84 19.69 -11.45
C LEU A 11 12.54 18.68 -10.54
N ASP A 12 13.04 19.19 -9.42
CA ASP A 12 13.63 18.50 -8.27
C ASP A 12 13.36 16.99 -8.28
N ASP A 13 14.41 16.16 -8.22
CA ASP A 13 14.26 14.72 -8.07
C ASP A 13 13.27 14.51 -6.93
N VAL A 14 12.07 14.00 -7.25
CA VAL A 14 10.99 13.70 -6.30
C VAL A 14 11.47 12.52 -5.46
N THR A 15 12.43 12.83 -4.61
CA THR A 15 13.14 11.93 -3.76
C THR A 15 12.18 11.67 -2.63
N ASN A 16 11.77 10.40 -2.53
CA ASN A 16 10.94 9.83 -1.47
C ASN A 16 9.44 9.60 -1.76
N CYS A 17 9.05 9.23 -2.98
CA CYS A 17 7.68 8.75 -3.23
C CYS A 17 7.48 7.23 -3.03
N TYR A 18 8.55 6.46 -2.79
CA TYR A 18 8.52 4.98 -2.76
C TYR A 18 9.17 4.34 -1.52
N ARG A 19 9.46 5.11 -0.46
CA ARG A 19 9.98 4.49 0.77
C ARG A 19 8.92 3.62 1.42
N SER A 20 9.22 2.33 1.56
CA SER A 20 8.42 1.39 2.33
C SER A 20 8.49 1.73 3.82
N TYR A 21 7.36 1.61 4.51
CA TYR A 21 7.32 1.73 5.97
C TYR A 21 8.12 0.61 6.63
N THR A 22 8.83 0.94 7.70
CA THR A 22 9.49 -0.06 8.54
C THR A 22 8.47 -0.73 9.47
N LYS A 23 8.85 -1.86 10.08
CA LYS A 23 7.96 -2.59 11.00
C LYS A 23 7.58 -1.74 12.21
N GLU A 24 8.49 -0.89 12.68
CA GLU A 24 8.26 0.01 13.82
C GLU A 24 7.25 1.11 13.46
N GLU A 25 7.34 1.65 12.24
CA GLU A 25 6.40 2.66 11.74
C GLU A 25 4.99 2.06 11.56
N ILE A 26 4.89 0.83 11.04
CA ILE A 26 3.62 0.09 10.93
C ILE A 26 3.03 -0.19 12.32
N ALA A 27 3.85 -0.60 13.29
CA ALA A 27 3.40 -0.83 14.67
C ALA A 27 2.83 0.45 15.31
N LYS A 28 3.45 1.61 15.04
CA LYS A 28 2.94 2.92 15.50
C LYS A 28 1.64 3.32 14.82
N LEU A 29 1.45 2.98 13.54
CA LEU A 29 0.17 3.20 12.85
C LEU A 29 -0.93 2.31 13.45
N LEU A 30 -0.62 1.05 13.77
CA LEU A 30 -1.57 0.11 14.35
C LEU A 30 -1.98 0.44 15.80
N SER A 31 -1.18 1.20 16.55
CA SER A 31 -1.52 1.60 17.91
C SER A 31 -2.55 2.73 17.98
N VAL A 32 -2.63 3.56 16.93
CA VAL A 32 -3.55 4.70 16.85
C VAL A 32 -4.80 4.38 16.02
N ALA A 33 -4.69 3.45 15.07
CA ALA A 33 -5.75 3.14 14.11
C ALA A 33 -6.96 2.43 14.74
N ASP A 34 -8.15 2.74 14.23
CA ASP A 34 -9.40 2.04 14.54
C ASP A 34 -9.41 0.60 14.01
N PRO A 35 -10.30 -0.29 14.50
CA PRO A 35 -10.33 -1.70 14.09
C PRO A 35 -10.44 -1.90 12.57
N ARG A 36 -11.19 -1.02 11.90
CA ARG A 36 -11.35 -1.01 10.44
C ARG A 36 -10.03 -0.65 9.74
N ASP A 37 -9.38 0.41 10.19
CA ASP A 37 -8.13 0.90 9.60
C ASP A 37 -6.97 -0.06 9.87
N ARG A 38 -6.93 -0.68 11.06
CA ARG A 38 -5.96 -1.74 11.38
C ARG A 38 -6.08 -2.90 10.40
N CYS A 39 -7.31 -3.32 10.09
CA CYS A 39 -7.54 -4.38 9.11
C CYS A 39 -7.03 -3.99 7.72
N ILE A 40 -7.30 -2.75 7.29
CA ILE A 40 -6.87 -2.22 6.00
C ILE A 40 -5.33 -2.10 5.92
N ILE A 41 -4.68 -1.57 6.97
CA ILE A 41 -3.22 -1.44 7.06
C ILE A 41 -2.55 -2.82 6.99
N LEU A 42 -3.04 -3.79 7.76
CA LEU A 42 -2.53 -5.16 7.74
C LEU A 42 -2.73 -5.82 6.39
N LEU A 43 -3.90 -5.61 5.78
CA LEU A 43 -4.21 -6.13 4.46
C LEU A 43 -3.24 -5.57 3.41
N MET A 44 -3.03 -4.26 3.39
CA MET A 44 -2.07 -3.60 2.49
C MET A 44 -0.64 -4.08 2.73
N ALA A 45 -0.21 -4.19 3.99
CA ALA A 45 1.15 -4.63 4.33
C ALA A 45 1.40 -6.10 3.95
N SER A 46 0.40 -6.97 4.08
CA SER A 46 0.55 -8.41 3.81
C SER A 46 0.36 -8.78 2.34
N SER A 47 -0.47 -8.06 1.59
CA SER A 47 -0.81 -8.40 0.20
C SER A 47 -0.23 -7.43 -0.84
N GLY A 48 0.29 -6.28 -0.42
CA GLY A 48 0.80 -5.25 -1.31
C GLY A 48 -0.28 -4.55 -2.15
N ILE A 49 -1.55 -4.59 -1.72
CA ILE A 49 -2.65 -3.89 -2.40
C ILE A 49 -2.39 -2.38 -2.47
N ARG A 50 -2.67 -1.78 -3.64
CA ARG A 50 -2.75 -0.33 -3.82
C ARG A 50 -4.08 0.22 -3.30
N VAL A 51 -4.05 1.45 -2.79
CA VAL A 51 -5.23 2.15 -2.22
C VAL A 51 -6.48 2.12 -3.12
N GLY A 52 -6.30 2.18 -4.45
CA GLY A 52 -7.42 2.15 -5.42
C GLY A 52 -8.19 0.81 -5.43
N ALA A 53 -7.51 -0.31 -5.19
CA ALA A 53 -8.15 -1.62 -5.19
C ALA A 53 -8.87 -1.96 -3.88
N ILE A 54 -8.70 -1.14 -2.82
CA ILE A 54 -9.44 -1.31 -1.56
C ILE A 54 -10.92 -0.99 -1.77
N GLN A 55 -11.22 0.02 -2.59
CA GLN A 55 -12.61 0.44 -2.86
C GLN A 55 -13.38 -0.60 -3.66
N THR A 56 -12.68 -1.37 -4.50
CA THR A 56 -13.27 -2.44 -5.32
C THR A 56 -13.30 -3.78 -4.60
N LEU A 57 -12.70 -3.88 -3.40
CA LEU A 57 -12.63 -5.09 -2.62
C LEU A 57 -14.02 -5.47 -2.09
N LYS A 58 -14.51 -6.65 -2.47
CA LYS A 58 -15.77 -7.21 -1.99
C LYS A 58 -15.49 -8.37 -1.05
N VAL A 59 -16.36 -8.58 -0.06
CA VAL A 59 -16.31 -9.74 0.84
C VAL A 59 -16.33 -11.06 0.07
N LYS A 60 -17.03 -11.10 -1.08
CA LYS A 60 -17.08 -12.27 -1.98
C LYS A 60 -15.71 -12.64 -2.59
N SER A 61 -14.77 -11.70 -2.65
CA SER A 61 -13.41 -11.93 -3.15
C SER A 61 -12.49 -12.60 -2.13
N ILE A 62 -12.98 -12.79 -0.89
CA ILE A 62 -12.25 -13.43 0.20
C ILE A 62 -12.72 -14.89 0.28
N LYS A 63 -11.84 -15.82 -0.07
CA LYS A 63 -11.99 -17.25 0.16
C LYS A 63 -11.35 -17.60 1.49
N ARG A 64 -12.14 -18.08 2.43
CA ARG A 64 -11.60 -18.61 3.69
C ARG A 64 -11.09 -20.02 3.42
N LEU A 65 -9.82 -20.26 3.69
CA LEU A 65 -9.24 -21.60 3.73
C LEU A 65 -9.39 -22.16 5.15
N ASP A 66 -9.51 -23.47 5.26
CA ASP A 66 -9.46 -24.16 6.55
C ASP A 66 -8.12 -23.82 7.21
N ASN A 67 -8.15 -23.53 8.53
CA ASN A 67 -7.07 -23.01 9.37
C ASN A 67 -7.04 -21.48 9.58
N GLY A 68 -8.11 -20.76 9.25
CA GLY A 68 -8.22 -19.32 9.55
C GLY A 68 -7.39 -18.42 8.62
N ILE A 69 -6.87 -18.99 7.53
CA ILE A 69 -6.13 -18.29 6.48
C ILE A 69 -7.13 -17.84 5.42
N GLY A 70 -7.07 -16.58 4.98
CA GLY A 70 -7.91 -16.05 3.91
C GLY A 70 -7.13 -15.87 2.62
N LEU A 71 -7.58 -16.48 1.53
CA LEU A 71 -7.13 -16.20 0.17
C LEU A 71 -8.01 -15.10 -0.43
N MET A 72 -7.43 -13.95 -0.72
CA MET A 72 -8.15 -12.83 -1.31
C MET A 72 -7.68 -12.62 -2.75
N THR A 73 -8.62 -12.66 -3.69
CA THR A 73 -8.36 -12.37 -5.10
C THR A 73 -8.68 -10.92 -5.39
N VAL A 74 -7.65 -10.15 -5.74
CA VAL A 74 -7.79 -8.76 -6.17
C VAL A 74 -7.77 -8.74 -7.69
N ILE A 75 -8.86 -8.29 -8.30
CA ILE A 75 -8.91 -8.02 -9.75
C ILE A 75 -8.54 -6.55 -9.89
N CYS A 76 -7.34 -6.31 -10.43
CA CYS A 76 -6.80 -4.96 -10.66
C CYS A 76 -6.89 -4.61 -12.14
#